data_AF-A0A397UVV7-F1
#
_entry.id   AF-A0A397UVV7-F1
#
_cell.length_a   1.000
_cell.length_b   1.000
_cell.length_c   1.000
_cell.angle_alpha   90.00
_cell.angle_beta   90.00
_cell.angle_gamma   90.00
#
_symmetry.space_group_name_H-M   'P 1'
#
loop_
_entity.id
_entity.type
_entity.pdbx_description
1 polymer ?
#
loop_
_entity_poly.entity_id
_entity_poly.type
_entity_poly.pdbx_seq_one_letter_code
_entity_poly.pdbx_strand_id
1 'polypeptide(L)' 'MSITKRQDGTGFGLSICKSLVEINGGEIKAESQLEKGSKFWFTWNIEPLSIPSSLL' A
#
# COMPACT_ATOMS: atom_id res chain seq x y z
N MET A 1 -12.69 28.02 8.91
CA MET A 1 -12.64 27.18 7.70
C MET A 1 -11.24 26.62 7.55
N SER A 2 -11.14 25.34 7.20
CA SER A 2 -9.97 24.46 7.34
C SER A 2 -8.64 25.09 6.95
N ILE A 3 -7.69 25.02 7.88
CA ILE A 3 -6.27 25.21 7.59
C ILE A 3 -5.79 23.96 6.85
N THR A 4 -5.94 23.94 5.54
CA THR A 4 -5.20 22.98 4.70
C THR A 4 -3.75 23.45 4.68
N LYS A 5 -3.06 23.30 5.81
CA LYS A 5 -1.61 23.39 5.89
C LYS A 5 -1.14 22.35 4.87
N ARG A 6 -0.56 22.80 3.74
CA ARG A 6 0.23 21.94 2.86
C ARG A 6 1.34 21.40 3.75
N GLN A 7 1.08 20.27 4.39
CA GLN A 7 2.16 19.43 4.87
C GLN A 7 2.75 18.91 3.58
N ASP A 8 3.80 19.57 3.11
CA ASP A 8 4.73 18.95 2.18
C ASP A 8 5.14 17.66 2.88
N GLY A 9 4.55 16.55 2.42
CA GLY A 9 4.83 15.25 2.98
C GLY A 9 6.34 15.07 2.90
N THR A 10 6.95 14.51 3.94
CA THR A 10 8.39 14.28 4.03
C THR A 10 8.95 13.35 2.93
N GLY A 11 8.12 12.89 1.99
CA GLY A 11 8.46 11.91 0.97
C GLY A 11 8.57 10.49 1.51
N PHE A 12 8.48 10.28 2.83
CA PHE A 12 8.74 8.98 3.45
C PHE A 12 7.60 7.97 3.29
N GLY A 13 6.38 8.39 2.95
CA GLY A 13 5.22 7.48 2.88
C GLY A 13 5.46 6.30 1.95
N LEU A 14 5.91 6.55 0.71
CA LEU A 14 6.11 5.49 -0.28
C LEU A 14 7.34 4.63 0.03
N SER A 15 8.39 5.19 0.63
CA SER A 15 9.56 4.40 1.04
C SER A 15 9.24 3.46 2.21
N ILE A 16 8.38 3.89 3.15
CA ILE A 16 7.89 3.03 4.23
C ILE A 16 7.03 1.90 3.64
N CYS A 17 6.08 2.22 2.75
CA CYS A 17 5.26 1.21 2.06
C CYS A 17 6.12 0.20 1.31
N LYS A 18 7.13 0.66 0.56
CA LYS A 18 8.06 -0.21 -0.17
C LYS A 18 8.78 -1.16 0.77
N SER A 19 9.36 -0.64 1.85
CA SER A 19 10.08 -1.45 2.84
C SER A 19 9.18 -2.53 3.45
N LEU A 20 7.94 -2.17 3.84
CA LEU A 20 6.98 -3.11 4.40
C LEU A 20 6.61 -4.22 3.41
N VAL A 21 6.31 -3.85 2.17
CA VAL A 21 5.92 -4.81 1.11
C VAL A 21 7.08 -5.76 0.79
N GLU A 22 8.30 -5.24 0.62
CA GLU A 22 9.49 -6.04 0.31
C GLU A 22 9.85 -7.01 1.45
N ILE A 23 9.78 -6.58 2.71
CA ILE A 23 10.02 -7.45 3.88
C ILE A 23 8.99 -8.60 3.95
N ASN A 24 7.78 -8.39 3.45
CA ASN A 24 6.72 -9.42 3.39
C ASN A 24 6.75 -10.24 2.08
N GLY A 25 7.80 -10.12 1.27
CA GLY A 25 7.98 -10.87 0.03
C GLY A 25 7.02 -10.44 -1.09
N GLY A 26 6.41 -9.26 -0.97
CA GLY A 26 5.60 -8.64 -2.01
C GLY A 26 6.39 -7.69 -2.90
N GLU A 27 5.72 -7.10 -3.87
CA GLU A 27 6.23 -6.08 -4.78
C GLU A 27 5.27 -4.89 -4.81
N ILE A 28 5.78 -3.65 -4.84
CA ILE A 28 4.97 -2.43 -4.98
C ILE A 28 5.25 -1.74 -6.33
N LYS A 29 4.22 -1.25 -7.00
CA LYS A 29 4.31 -0.56 -8.31
C LYS A 29 3.46 0.71 -8.34
N ALA A 30 3.83 1.59 -9.26
CA ALA A 30 3.10 2.80 -9.56
C ALA A 30 3.03 3.03 -11.08
N GLU A 31 1.86 3.42 -11.55
CA GLU A 31 1.63 3.98 -12.88
C GLU A 31 1.10 5.40 -12.70
N SER A 32 1.63 6.35 -13.45
CA SER A 32 1.17 7.73 -13.42
C SER A 32 1.09 8.28 -14.82
N GLN A 33 0.01 9.03 -15.08
CA GLN A 33 -0.13 9.80 -16.30
C GLN A 33 -0.57 11.22 -15.94
N LEU A 34 0.14 12.20 -16.51
CA LEU A 34 -0.19 13.61 -16.38
C LEU A 34 -1.67 13.83 -16.74
N GLU A 35 -2.36 14.65 -15.93
CA GLU A 35 -3.80 14.94 -16.06
C GLU A 35 -4.76 13.73 -15.89
N LYS A 36 -4.25 12.53 -15.59
CA LYS A 36 -5.08 11.34 -15.27
C LYS A 36 -4.89 10.81 -13.84
N GLY A 37 -3.85 11.27 -13.15
CA GLY A 37 -3.52 10.85 -11.79
C GLY A 37 -2.58 9.64 -11.75
N SER A 38 -2.54 9.00 -10.59
CA SER A 38 -1.60 7.92 -10.29
C SER A 38 -2.32 6.71 -9.69
N LYS A 39 -1.92 5.52 -10.11
CA LYS A 39 -2.36 4.23 -9.60
C LYS A 39 -1.19 3.57 -8.88
N PHE A 40 -1.43 3.12 -7.65
CA PHE A 40 -0.46 2.37 -6.84
C PHE A 40 -1.07 1.02 -6.47
N TRP A 41 -0.26 -0.03 -6.48
CA TRP A 41 -0.68 -1.36 -6.03
C TRP A 41 0.52 -2.15 -5.52
N PHE A 42 0.22 -3.17 -4.73
CA PHE A 42 1.23 -4.08 -4.22
C PHE A 42 0.72 -5.52 -4.19
N THR A 43 1.64 -6.47 -4.13
CA THR A 43 1.33 -7.87 -3.86
C THR A 43 1.61 -8.20 -2.40
N TRP A 44 0.88 -9.17 -1.85
CA TRP A 44 1.07 -9.62 -0.48
C TRP A 44 0.89 -11.13 -0.40
N ASN A 45 1.79 -11.81 0.29
CA ASN A 45 1.68 -13.24 0.55
C ASN A 45 0.69 -13.44 1.70
N ILE A 46 -0.45 -14.06 1.42
CA ILE A 46 -1.47 -14.38 2.40
C ILE A 46 -1.52 -15.88 2.63
N GLU A 47 -1.55 -16.30 3.89
CA GLU A 47 -1.94 -17.65 4.26
C GLU A 47 -3.45 -17.63 4.53
N PRO A 48 -4.27 -18.32 3.73
CA PRO A 48 -5.70 -18.36 3.96
C PRO A 48 -5.97 -19.09 5.28
N LEU A 49 -6.73 -18.46 6.17
CA LEU A 49 -7.19 -19.12 7.37
C LEU A 49 -8.14 -20.27 6.98
N SER A 50 -7.69 -21.50 7.14
CA SER A 50 -8.58 -22.66 7.06
C SER A 50 -9.46 -22.68 8.32
N ILE A 51 -10.75 -22.41 8.17
CA ILE A 51 -11.71 -22.66 9.25
C ILE A 51 -11.90 -24.18 9.32
N PRO A 52 -11.57 -24.84 10.45
CA PRO A 52 -11.79 -26.27 10.58
C PRO A 52 -13.28 -26.57 10.51
N SER A 53 -13.66 -27.59 9.73
CA SER A 53 -15.06 -27.98 9.49
C SER A 53 -15.84 -28.36 10.76
N SER A 54 -15.17 -28.48 11.92
CA SER A 54 -15.81 -28.70 13.22
C SER A 54 -16.44 -27.44 13.84
N LEU A 55 -16.23 -26.27 13.24
CA LEU A 55 -16.81 -24.98 13.67
C LEU A 55 -17.96 -24.50 12.76
N LEU A 56 -18.39 -25.33 11.80
CA LEU A 56 -19.59 -25.17 10.98
C LEU A 56 -20.62 -26.24 11.37
#